data_AF-A0A377ZGG5-F1
#
_entry.id   AF-A0A377ZGG5-F1
#
_cell.length_a   1.000
_cell.length_b   1.000
_cell.length_c   1.000
_cell.angle_alpha   90.00
_cell.angle_beta   90.00
_cell.angle_gamma   90.00
#
_symmetry.space_group_name_H-M   'P 1'
#
loop_
_entity.id
_entity.type
_entity.pdbx_description
1 polymer ?
#
loop_
_entity_poly.entity_id
_entity_poly.type
_entity_poly.pdbx_seq_one_letter_code
_entity_poly.pdbx_strand_id
1 'polypeptide(L)'
;MPQQCAGKRGQRLHYRTAAERPTGCHLGGGAKTFTETATAGEWQGKTLREQAQARGYQIVTDAASLAAATEASQDKPLLGLFADGNMPVRWEGPKASYHGNIDKPPVTCTPNPKRDASVPTLAQMTEKAIDLLSRNEKGFFLQVEGASIDKQDHAANPCGQIGERLILTKRCRRRWNSREKTVIPW
;
A
#
# COMPACT_ATOMS: atom_id res chain seq x y z
N MET A 1 14.00 -21.08 13.68
CA MET A 1 12.89 -20.78 12.74
C MET A 1 11.51 -20.60 13.43
N PRO A 2 11.26 -19.56 14.27
CA PRO A 2 9.88 -19.25 14.71
C PRO A 2 9.32 -17.89 14.24
N GLN A 3 10.14 -16.96 13.71
CA GLN A 3 9.71 -15.58 13.40
C GLN A 3 8.71 -15.46 12.23
N GLN A 4 8.68 -16.40 11.27
CA GLN A 4 7.77 -16.33 10.12
C GLN A 4 6.29 -16.59 10.47
N CYS A 5 5.98 -17.25 11.60
CA CYS A 5 4.60 -17.59 11.97
C CYS A 5 3.85 -16.44 12.66
N ALA A 6 4.54 -15.47 13.27
CA ALA A 6 3.89 -14.34 13.94
C ALA A 6 3.48 -13.25 12.93
N GLY A 7 4.37 -12.89 11.99
CA GLY A 7 4.09 -11.86 10.99
C GLY A 7 2.91 -12.18 10.08
N LYS A 8 2.76 -13.44 9.65
CA LYS A 8 1.64 -13.89 8.81
C LYS A 8 0.30 -13.89 9.56
N ARG A 9 0.28 -14.24 10.85
CA ARG A 9 -0.93 -14.22 11.68
C ARG A 9 -1.39 -12.79 11.98
N GLY A 10 -0.45 -11.88 12.28
CA GLY A 10 -0.75 -10.47 12.49
C GLY A 10 -1.34 -9.78 11.25
N GLN A 11 -0.75 -9.99 10.08
CA GLN A 11 -1.27 -9.45 8.81
C GLN A 11 -2.67 -9.99 8.50
N ARG A 12 -2.91 -11.30 8.65
CA ARG A 12 -4.25 -11.89 8.46
C ARG A 12 -5.31 -11.25 9.34
N LEU A 13 -5.01 -11.01 10.61
CA LEU A 13 -5.96 -10.37 11.53
C LEU A 13 -6.27 -8.93 11.10
N HIS A 14 -5.27 -8.16 10.67
CA HIS A 14 -5.48 -6.81 10.16
C HIS A 14 -6.34 -6.79 8.90
N TYR A 15 -6.12 -7.71 7.94
CA TYR A 15 -6.94 -7.79 6.73
C TYR A 15 -8.39 -8.19 7.03
N ARG A 16 -8.60 -9.08 8.01
CA ARG A 16 -9.94 -9.39 8.52
C ARG A 16 -10.60 -8.16 9.12
N THR A 17 -9.93 -7.45 10.02
CA THR A 17 -10.46 -6.19 10.59
C THR A 17 -10.73 -5.14 9.52
N ALA A 18 -9.89 -5.02 8.50
CA ALA A 18 -10.07 -4.06 7.39
C ALA A 18 -11.27 -4.42 6.50
N ALA A 19 -11.57 -5.71 6.32
CA ALA A 19 -12.82 -6.17 5.69
C ALA A 19 -14.03 -6.04 6.64
N GLU A 20 -13.78 -6.05 7.96
CA GLU A 20 -14.82 -6.10 8.97
C GLU A 20 -15.25 -4.74 9.53
N ARG A 21 -14.43 -3.70 9.39
CA ARG A 21 -14.67 -2.36 9.94
C ARG A 21 -14.46 -1.34 8.84
N PRO A 22 -15.56 -0.75 8.30
CA PRO A 22 -15.47 0.27 7.28
C PRO A 22 -14.57 1.40 7.76
N THR A 23 -13.49 1.61 7.05
CA THR A 23 -12.76 2.87 7.05
C THR A 23 -13.01 3.46 5.68
N GLY A 24 -13.16 4.77 5.56
CA GLY A 24 -13.61 5.37 4.30
C GLY A 24 -12.78 4.94 3.09
N CYS A 25 -11.48 4.75 3.26
CA CYS A 25 -10.55 4.35 2.19
C CYS A 25 -9.39 3.51 2.74
N HIS A 26 -9.08 2.38 2.08
CA HIS A 26 -7.89 1.55 2.30
C HIS A 26 -7.25 1.21 0.97
N LEU A 27 -5.98 1.55 0.75
CA LEU A 27 -5.29 1.39 -0.53
C LEU A 27 -3.94 0.72 -0.31
N GLY A 28 -3.68 -0.41 -0.95
CA GLY A 28 -2.41 -1.11 -0.83
C GLY A 28 -2.35 -2.43 -1.60
N GLY A 29 -1.44 -3.31 -1.17
CA GLY A 29 -1.38 -4.69 -1.64
C GLY A 29 -2.02 -5.68 -0.67
N GLY A 30 -1.69 -6.97 -0.80
CA GLY A 30 -2.18 -8.04 0.07
C GLY A 30 -3.43 -8.76 -0.45
N ALA A 31 -3.73 -8.65 -1.75
CA ALA A 31 -4.91 -9.25 -2.37
C ALA A 31 -5.03 -10.76 -2.11
N LYS A 32 -3.89 -11.46 -1.97
CA LYS A 32 -3.87 -12.90 -1.71
C LYS A 32 -4.55 -13.28 -0.39
N THR A 33 -4.45 -12.46 0.65
CA THR A 33 -5.13 -12.76 1.92
C THR A 33 -6.65 -12.64 1.78
N PHE A 34 -7.13 -11.80 0.85
CA PHE A 34 -8.56 -11.61 0.63
C PHE A 34 -9.23 -12.79 -0.08
N THR A 35 -8.47 -13.75 -0.60
CA THR A 35 -9.01 -15.01 -1.15
C THR A 35 -9.20 -16.09 -0.09
N GLU A 36 -8.75 -15.87 1.14
CA GLU A 36 -8.96 -16.80 2.24
C GLU A 36 -10.42 -16.77 2.71
N THR A 37 -10.94 -17.94 3.12
CA THR A 37 -12.31 -18.10 3.60
C THR A 37 -12.40 -17.87 5.11
N ALA A 38 -13.45 -17.18 5.54
CA ALA A 38 -13.79 -17.06 6.94
C ALA A 38 -14.15 -18.43 7.53
N THR A 39 -13.57 -18.76 8.68
CA THR A 39 -13.71 -20.08 9.33
C THR A 39 -14.87 -20.13 10.34
N ALA A 40 -15.45 -18.98 10.68
CA ALA A 40 -16.54 -18.83 11.66
C ALA A 40 -17.26 -17.48 11.43
N GLY A 41 -18.39 -17.28 12.11
CA GLY A 41 -19.19 -16.06 12.05
C GLY A 41 -20.18 -16.00 10.89
N GLU A 42 -20.86 -14.87 10.74
CA GLU A 42 -21.91 -14.65 9.72
C GLU A 42 -21.45 -14.98 8.28
N TRP A 43 -20.16 -14.76 8.00
CA TRP A 43 -19.56 -14.92 6.67
C TRP A 43 -18.81 -16.23 6.50
N GLN A 44 -19.02 -17.21 7.40
CA GLN A 44 -18.35 -18.51 7.34
C GLN A 44 -18.49 -19.16 5.97
N GLY A 45 -17.36 -19.62 5.42
CA GLY A 45 -17.29 -20.25 4.10
C GLY A 45 -17.23 -19.27 2.92
N LYS A 46 -17.38 -17.96 3.14
CA LYS A 46 -17.11 -16.92 2.13
C LYS A 46 -15.68 -16.42 2.22
N THR A 47 -15.13 -15.99 1.10
CA THR A 47 -13.84 -15.29 1.06
C THR A 47 -13.96 -13.90 1.67
N LEU A 48 -12.86 -13.35 2.19
CA LEU A 48 -12.85 -11.98 2.71
C LEU A 48 -13.17 -10.95 1.60
N ARG A 49 -12.87 -11.25 0.34
CA ARG A 49 -13.25 -10.42 -0.80
C ARG A 49 -14.76 -10.40 -1.00
N GLU A 50 -15.41 -11.55 -1.02
CA GLU A 50 -16.87 -11.64 -1.12
C GLU A 50 -17.54 -10.98 0.08
N GLN A 51 -17.00 -11.19 1.28
CA GLN A 51 -17.46 -10.52 2.49
C GLN A 51 -17.36 -8.99 2.35
N ALA A 52 -16.22 -8.45 1.91
CA ALA A 52 -16.08 -7.01 1.69
C ALA A 52 -17.10 -6.47 0.67
N GLN A 53 -17.28 -7.16 -0.45
CA GLN A 53 -18.28 -6.76 -1.46
C GLN A 53 -19.71 -6.76 -0.91
N ALA A 54 -20.09 -7.82 -0.20
CA ALA A 54 -21.41 -7.95 0.41
C ALA A 54 -21.66 -6.90 1.50
N ARG A 55 -20.59 -6.33 2.06
CA ARG A 55 -20.62 -5.24 3.03
C ARG A 55 -20.51 -3.84 2.43
N GLY A 56 -20.64 -3.71 1.10
CA GLY A 56 -20.70 -2.42 0.41
C GLY A 56 -19.36 -1.83 -0.01
N TYR A 57 -18.26 -2.59 0.10
CA TYR A 57 -16.96 -2.09 -0.36
C TYR A 57 -16.89 -2.00 -1.89
N GLN A 58 -16.35 -0.88 -2.36
CA GLN A 58 -15.89 -0.70 -3.72
C GLN A 58 -14.47 -1.25 -3.84
N ILE A 59 -14.29 -2.34 -4.58
CA ILE A 59 -12.97 -2.95 -4.76
C ILE A 59 -12.36 -2.48 -6.07
N VAL A 60 -11.18 -1.87 -5.99
CA VAL A 60 -10.38 -1.43 -7.14
C VAL A 60 -9.04 -2.16 -7.14
N THR A 61 -8.52 -2.52 -8.32
CA THR A 61 -7.36 -3.43 -8.44
C THR A 61 -6.23 -2.87 -9.29
N ASP A 62 -6.41 -1.70 -9.90
CA ASP A 62 -5.43 -1.05 -10.76
C ASP A 62 -5.55 0.48 -10.70
N ALA A 63 -4.62 1.17 -11.35
CA ALA A 63 -4.56 2.61 -11.39
C ALA A 63 -5.77 3.23 -12.10
N ALA A 64 -6.34 2.55 -13.10
CA ALA A 64 -7.48 3.06 -13.86
C ALA A 64 -8.77 3.03 -13.03
N SER A 65 -9.07 1.88 -12.42
CA SER A 65 -10.19 1.70 -11.49
C SER A 65 -10.07 2.59 -10.26
N LEU A 66 -8.85 2.79 -9.73
CA LEU A 66 -8.61 3.77 -8.67
C LEU A 66 -8.91 5.21 -9.12
N ALA A 67 -8.45 5.60 -10.31
CA ALA A 67 -8.69 6.93 -10.84
C ALA A 67 -10.20 7.20 -11.05
N ALA A 68 -10.94 6.18 -11.50
CA ALA A 68 -12.38 6.23 -11.75
C ALA A 68 -13.24 6.29 -10.48
N ALA A 69 -12.71 5.93 -9.31
CA ALA A 69 -13.47 5.97 -8.06
C ALA A 69 -13.95 7.41 -7.76
N THR A 70 -15.24 7.63 -7.54
CA THR A 70 -15.80 8.97 -7.35
C THR A 70 -16.16 9.28 -5.90
N GLU A 71 -16.29 8.27 -5.04
CA GLU A 71 -16.67 8.44 -3.64
C GLU A 71 -15.99 7.39 -2.76
N ALA A 72 -15.74 7.76 -1.50
CA ALA A 72 -15.24 6.87 -0.47
C ALA A 72 -15.73 7.36 0.89
N SER A 73 -16.65 6.63 1.50
CA SER A 73 -17.30 6.98 2.77
C SER A 73 -17.47 5.75 3.66
N GLN A 74 -18.06 5.93 4.85
CA GLN A 74 -18.41 4.78 5.70
C GLN A 74 -19.49 3.89 5.07
N ASP A 75 -20.41 4.48 4.31
CA ASP A 75 -21.51 3.76 3.66
C ASP A 75 -21.06 3.05 2.37
N LYS A 76 -20.03 3.61 1.71
CA LYS A 76 -19.46 3.07 0.47
C LYS A 76 -17.93 3.09 0.52
N PRO A 77 -17.30 2.27 1.39
CA PRO A 77 -15.86 2.29 1.60
C PRO A 77 -15.11 1.83 0.36
N LEU A 78 -13.93 2.43 0.12
CA LEU A 78 -13.06 2.05 -1.00
C LEU A 78 -11.93 1.13 -0.52
N LEU A 79 -11.77 -0.03 -1.16
CA LEU A 79 -10.70 -1.00 -0.91
C LEU A 79 -9.87 -1.22 -2.19
N GLY A 80 -8.65 -0.69 -2.19
CA GLY A 80 -7.66 -0.87 -3.26
C GLY A 80 -6.71 -2.02 -2.97
N LEU A 81 -6.70 -3.01 -3.86
CA LEU A 81 -5.85 -4.22 -3.78
C LEU A 81 -5.02 -4.35 -5.06
N PHE A 82 -3.84 -3.73 -5.08
CA PHE A 82 -3.02 -3.52 -6.29
C PHE A 82 -1.90 -4.55 -6.49
N ALA A 83 -1.76 -5.51 -5.56
CA ALA A 83 -0.77 -6.59 -5.63
C ALA A 83 -1.18 -7.75 -4.72
N ASP A 84 -0.80 -8.97 -5.06
CA ASP A 84 -1.03 -10.16 -4.23
C ASP A 84 -0.41 -10.05 -2.83
N GLY A 85 0.80 -9.49 -2.77
CA GLY A 85 1.54 -9.22 -1.54
C GLY A 85 1.95 -7.74 -1.47
N ASN A 86 3.23 -7.47 -1.23
CA ASN A 86 3.75 -6.10 -1.30
C ASN A 86 3.69 -5.58 -2.75
N MET A 87 3.43 -4.29 -2.91
CA MET A 87 3.53 -3.64 -4.21
C MET A 87 4.98 -3.60 -4.70
N PRO A 88 5.23 -3.70 -6.02
CA PRO A 88 6.58 -3.67 -6.57
C PRO A 88 7.26 -2.33 -6.32
N VAL A 89 8.55 -2.38 -5.97
CA VAL A 89 9.39 -1.20 -5.73
C VAL A 89 9.63 -0.40 -7.00
N ARG A 90 9.95 0.88 -6.85
CA ARG A 90 10.16 1.82 -7.95
C ARG A 90 11.43 1.55 -8.75
N TRP A 91 12.53 1.31 -8.06
CA TRP A 91 13.85 1.14 -8.64
C TRP A 91 14.44 -0.21 -8.29
N GLU A 92 15.24 -0.74 -9.21
CA GLU A 92 16.01 -1.94 -9.00
C GLU A 92 17.52 -1.67 -9.12
N GLY A 93 18.29 -2.56 -8.53
CA GLY A 93 19.74 -2.57 -8.52
C GLY A 93 20.24 -3.79 -7.76
N PRO A 94 21.54 -4.10 -7.87
CA PRO A 94 22.13 -5.24 -7.19
C PRO A 94 22.06 -5.08 -5.67
N LYS A 95 21.93 -6.22 -4.99
CA LYS A 95 22.13 -6.31 -3.55
C LYS A 95 23.59 -5.98 -3.21
N ALA A 96 23.81 -5.26 -2.12
CA ALA A 96 25.16 -5.00 -1.61
C ALA A 96 25.87 -6.32 -1.26
N SER A 97 27.17 -6.36 -1.48
CA SER A 97 28.01 -7.51 -1.14
C SER A 97 29.23 -7.06 -0.34
N TYR A 98 29.85 -8.00 0.39
CA TYR A 98 31.13 -7.76 1.05
C TYR A 98 32.15 -7.24 0.02
N HIS A 99 32.89 -6.20 0.41
CA HIS A 99 33.82 -5.44 -0.45
C HIS A 99 33.24 -4.95 -1.79
N GLY A 100 31.91 -4.87 -1.94
CA GLY A 100 31.27 -4.48 -3.20
C GLY A 100 31.63 -3.08 -3.67
N ASN A 101 32.08 -2.19 -2.79
CA ASN A 101 32.56 -0.86 -3.15
C ASN A 101 34.00 -0.83 -3.69
N ILE A 102 34.76 -1.93 -3.53
CA ILE A 102 36.14 -2.08 -3.99
C ILE A 102 36.15 -3.00 -5.22
N ASP A 103 35.47 -4.14 -5.11
CA ASP A 103 35.59 -5.26 -6.05
C ASP A 103 34.58 -5.19 -7.21
N LYS A 104 33.62 -4.27 -7.16
CA LYS A 104 32.58 -4.12 -8.18
C LYS A 104 32.49 -2.69 -8.69
N PRO A 105 32.06 -2.50 -9.95
CA PRO A 105 31.85 -1.16 -10.49
C PRO A 105 30.74 -0.42 -9.73
N PRO A 106 30.76 0.92 -9.75
CA PRO A 106 29.69 1.74 -9.21
C PRO A 106 28.37 1.43 -9.92
N VAL A 107 27.28 1.59 -9.17
CA VAL A 107 25.93 1.22 -9.62
C VAL A 107 25.11 2.47 -9.88
N THR A 108 24.43 2.50 -11.03
CA THR A 108 23.35 3.44 -11.31
C THR A 108 22.01 2.72 -11.18
N CYS A 109 21.14 3.22 -10.30
CA CYS A 109 19.82 2.63 -10.10
C CYS A 109 18.91 2.86 -11.31
N THR A 110 18.08 1.86 -11.63
CA THR A 110 17.21 1.91 -12.81
C THR A 110 15.74 1.71 -12.44
N PRO A 111 14.78 2.20 -13.25
CA PRO A 111 13.37 1.87 -13.08
C PRO A 111 13.14 0.36 -13.09
N ASN A 112 12.36 -0.13 -12.12
CA ASN A 112 12.02 -1.54 -12.03
C ASN A 112 11.03 -1.94 -13.16
N PRO A 113 11.41 -2.80 -14.12
CA PRO A 113 10.54 -3.19 -15.23
C PRO A 113 9.37 -4.07 -14.76
N LYS A 114 9.44 -4.68 -13.57
CA LYS A 114 8.35 -5.46 -12.95
C LYS A 114 7.25 -4.59 -12.36
N ARG A 115 7.42 -3.26 -12.39
CA ARG A 115 6.41 -2.30 -11.98
C ARG A 115 5.83 -1.64 -13.23
N ASP A 116 4.75 -2.21 -13.75
CA ASP A 116 4.02 -1.62 -14.87
C ASP A 116 3.11 -0.45 -14.41
N ALA A 117 2.52 0.24 -15.39
CA ALA A 117 1.70 1.44 -15.18
C ALA A 117 0.31 1.14 -14.59
N SER A 118 -0.13 -0.11 -14.58
CA SER A 118 -1.40 -0.52 -13.94
C SER A 118 -1.30 -0.46 -12.41
N VAL A 119 -0.10 -0.53 -11.83
CA VAL A 119 0.08 -0.41 -10.38
C VAL A 119 0.19 1.07 -9.99
N PRO A 120 -0.77 1.64 -9.24
CA PRO A 120 -0.71 3.04 -8.85
C PRO A 120 0.50 3.30 -7.95
N THR A 121 1.11 4.47 -8.13
CA THR A 121 2.17 4.97 -7.25
C THR A 121 1.61 5.38 -5.89
N LEU A 122 2.45 5.40 -4.85
CA LEU A 122 2.05 5.94 -3.54
C LEU A 122 1.52 7.39 -3.67
N ALA A 123 2.08 8.17 -4.59
CA ALA A 123 1.59 9.50 -4.90
C ALA A 123 0.17 9.48 -5.48
N GLN A 124 -0.12 8.66 -6.49
CA GLN A 124 -1.46 8.52 -7.06
C GLN A 124 -2.47 8.03 -6.00
N MET A 125 -2.10 7.04 -5.19
CA MET A 125 -2.96 6.55 -4.09
C MET A 125 -3.24 7.65 -3.06
N THR A 126 -2.22 8.41 -2.66
CA THR A 126 -2.38 9.50 -1.69
C THR A 126 -3.19 10.66 -2.28
N GLU A 127 -2.99 11.01 -3.55
CA GLU A 127 -3.74 12.07 -4.24
C GLU A 127 -5.21 11.69 -4.28
N LYS A 128 -5.51 10.46 -4.68
CA LYS A 128 -6.88 9.97 -4.73
C LYS A 128 -7.53 9.87 -3.36
N ALA A 129 -6.82 9.35 -2.35
CA ALA A 129 -7.34 9.30 -0.99
C ALA A 129 -7.67 10.70 -0.44
N ILE A 130 -6.81 11.70 -0.67
CA ILE A 130 -7.08 13.08 -0.25
C ILE A 130 -8.28 13.66 -1.02
N ASP A 131 -8.35 13.48 -2.34
CA ASP A 131 -9.47 13.96 -3.16
C ASP A 131 -10.82 13.43 -2.65
N LEU A 132 -10.88 12.13 -2.35
CA LEU A 132 -12.11 11.50 -1.87
C LEU A 132 -12.44 11.89 -0.42
N LEU A 133 -11.46 11.80 0.50
CA LEU A 133 -11.69 12.02 1.93
C LEU A 133 -11.87 13.49 2.30
N SER A 134 -11.32 14.43 1.53
CA SER A 134 -11.43 15.87 1.84
C SER A 134 -12.80 16.49 1.58
N ARG A 135 -13.73 15.71 1.03
CA ARG A 135 -15.13 16.11 0.85
C ARG A 135 -15.93 16.04 2.16
N ASN A 136 -15.38 15.40 3.20
CA ASN A 136 -15.98 15.40 4.52
C ASN A 136 -15.68 16.73 5.24
N GLU A 137 -16.72 17.52 5.51
CA GLU A 137 -16.62 18.82 6.19
C GLU A 137 -16.08 18.73 7.63
N LYS A 138 -16.24 17.57 8.29
CA LYS A 138 -15.67 17.32 9.63
C LYS A 138 -14.16 17.05 9.60
N GLY A 139 -13.56 17.00 8.40
CA GLY A 139 -12.17 16.64 8.19
C GLY A 139 -11.94 15.13 8.04
N PHE A 140 -10.67 14.75 7.92
CA PHE A 140 -10.27 13.35 7.80
C PHE A 140 -8.88 13.13 8.41
N PHE A 141 -8.62 11.88 8.78
CA PHE A 141 -7.29 11.39 9.12
C PHE A 141 -6.80 10.48 7.99
N LEU A 142 -5.53 10.64 7.59
CA LEU A 142 -4.90 9.79 6.57
C LEU A 142 -3.47 9.45 6.98
N GLN A 143 -3.23 8.15 7.13
CA GLN A 143 -1.88 7.59 7.25
C GLN A 143 -1.39 7.15 5.87
N VAL A 144 -0.13 7.48 5.56
CA VAL A 144 0.54 7.10 4.31
C VAL A 144 1.90 6.50 4.68
N GLU A 145 2.12 5.25 4.29
CA GLU A 145 3.31 4.48 4.66
C GLU A 145 4.19 4.19 3.43
N GLY A 146 5.49 4.46 3.56
CA GLY A 146 6.51 4.05 2.60
C GLY A 146 7.08 2.66 2.88
N ALA A 147 6.23 1.63 2.94
CA ALA A 147 6.54 0.34 3.56
C ALA A 147 7.79 -0.39 3.02
N SER A 148 8.16 -0.19 1.76
CA SER A 148 9.28 -0.89 1.14
C SER A 148 10.65 -0.22 1.38
N ILE A 149 10.71 0.94 2.04
CA ILE A 149 12.01 1.51 2.49
C ILE A 149 12.69 0.51 3.44
N ASP A 150 11.97 0.11 4.48
CA ASP A 150 12.41 -0.89 5.46
C ASP A 150 12.73 -2.24 4.81
N LYS A 151 11.85 -2.73 3.92
CA LYS A 151 12.03 -4.03 3.27
C LYS A 151 13.29 -4.08 2.41
N GLN A 152 13.59 -2.98 1.71
CA GLN A 152 14.80 -2.91 0.88
C GLN A 152 16.07 -2.69 1.71
N ASP A 153 15.97 -2.04 2.87
CA ASP A 153 17.04 -1.96 3.86
C ASP A 153 17.38 -3.37 4.41
N HIS A 154 16.36 -4.11 4.85
CA HIS A 154 16.50 -5.52 5.25
C HIS A 154 17.09 -6.42 4.16
N ALA A 155 16.80 -6.12 2.89
CA ALA A 155 17.37 -6.84 1.74
C ALA A 155 18.82 -6.43 1.41
N ALA A 156 19.37 -5.42 2.10
CA ALA A 156 20.63 -4.75 1.78
C ALA A 156 20.67 -4.30 0.30
N ASN A 157 19.56 -3.71 -0.18
CA ASN A 157 19.42 -3.24 -1.56
C ASN A 157 19.29 -1.70 -1.61
N PRO A 158 20.42 -0.98 -1.81
CA PRO A 158 20.44 0.47 -1.78
C PRO A 158 19.53 1.11 -2.84
N CYS A 159 19.52 0.58 -4.07
CA CYS A 159 18.72 1.15 -5.16
C CYS A 159 17.22 1.07 -4.88
N GLY A 160 16.75 -0.06 -4.36
CA GLY A 160 15.37 -0.19 -3.91
C GLY A 160 15.06 0.77 -2.76
N GLN A 161 15.89 0.81 -1.73
CA GLN A 161 15.65 1.65 -0.54
C GLN A 161 15.61 3.15 -0.89
N ILE A 162 16.57 3.63 -1.70
CA ILE A 162 16.64 5.02 -2.15
C ILE A 162 15.44 5.34 -3.05
N GLY A 163 15.09 4.43 -3.97
CA GLY A 163 13.93 4.60 -4.85
C GLY A 163 12.62 4.78 -4.09
N GLU A 164 12.41 3.99 -3.04
CA GLU A 164 11.22 4.08 -2.18
C GLU A 164 11.23 5.34 -1.30
N ARG A 165 12.40 5.74 -0.76
CA ARG A 165 12.53 6.99 0.01
C ARG A 165 12.15 8.21 -0.83
N LEU A 166 12.59 8.26 -2.09
CA LEU A 166 12.30 9.39 -2.98
C LEU A 166 10.80 9.59 -3.23
N ILE A 167 10.02 8.51 -3.20
CA ILE A 167 8.56 8.59 -3.34
C ILE A 167 7.95 9.31 -2.12
N LEU A 168 8.35 8.93 -0.91
CA LEU A 168 7.85 9.52 0.33
C LEU A 168 8.25 11.01 0.45
N THR A 169 9.51 11.34 0.18
CA THR A 169 10.02 12.72 0.35
C THR A 169 9.40 13.72 -0.65
N LYS A 170 9.23 13.33 -1.92
CA LYS A 170 8.60 14.20 -2.94
C LYS A 170 7.17 14.62 -2.54
N ARG A 171 6.49 13.81 -1.73
CA ARG A 171 5.12 14.07 -1.28
C ARG A 171 5.05 14.96 -0.05
N CYS A 172 5.89 14.72 0.96
CA CYS A 172 5.98 15.61 2.13
C CYS A 172 6.22 17.07 1.69
N ARG A 173 7.10 17.28 0.70
CA ARG A 173 7.43 18.61 0.19
C ARG A 173 6.28 19.30 -0.55
N ARG A 174 5.54 18.59 -1.41
CA ARG A 174 4.38 19.18 -2.11
C ARG A 174 3.24 19.56 -1.15
N ARG A 175 3.16 18.91 0.02
CA ARG A 175 2.06 19.10 0.97
C ARG A 175 2.33 20.16 2.04
N TRP A 176 3.58 20.35 2.47
CA TRP A 176 3.94 21.38 3.48
C TRP A 176 3.41 22.78 3.10
N ASN A 177 3.23 23.07 1.81
CA ASN A 177 2.69 24.35 1.32
C ASN A 177 1.15 24.47 1.37
N SER A 178 0.42 23.46 1.84
CA SER A 178 -1.05 23.46 1.91
C SER A 178 -1.53 23.32 3.36
N ARG A 179 -1.84 24.45 4.01
CA ARG A 179 -1.95 24.65 5.47
C ARG A 179 -3.08 23.96 6.27
N GLU A 180 -3.84 22.98 5.75
CA GLU A 180 -5.03 22.48 6.49
C GLU A 180 -5.28 20.96 6.50
N LYS A 181 -4.29 20.09 6.24
CA LYS A 181 -4.55 18.62 6.38
C LYS A 181 -3.37 17.94 7.08
N THR A 182 -3.62 17.42 8.29
CA THR A 182 -2.66 16.63 9.05
C THR A 182 -2.46 15.28 8.35
N VAL A 183 -1.33 15.15 7.66
CA VAL A 183 -0.85 13.88 7.09
C VAL A 183 0.36 13.48 7.92
N ILE A 184 0.29 12.33 8.59
CA ILE A 184 1.40 11.81 9.39
C ILE A 184 2.15 10.78 8.55
N PRO A 185 3.35 11.09 8.04
CA PRO A 185 4.20 10.10 7.40
C PRO A 185 4.86 9.21 8.44
N TRP A 186 4.92 7.91 8.17
CA TRP A 186 5.74 6.93 8.89
C TRP A 186 6.66 6.22 7.90
#